data_AF-A0A1F3ITI4-F1
#
_entry.id   AF-A0A1F3ITI4-F1
#
_cell.length_a   1.000
_cell.length_b   1.000
_cell.length_c   1.000
_cell.angle_alpha   90.00
_cell.angle_beta   90.00
_cell.angle_gamma   90.00
#
_symmetry.space_group_name_H-M   'P 1'
#
loop_
_entity.id
_entity.type
_entity.pdbx_description
1 polymer ?
#
loop_
_entity_poly.entity_id
_entity_poly.type
_entity_poly.pdbx_seq_one_letter_code
_entity_poly.pdbx_strand_id
1 'polypeptide(L)'
;MSEYHHILGVPENATLTEIKKAYRFLARKFHPDMNPAADAAEQFIRITEAYEILIGERKQKQRSYTKPASPVDLARERAKAYARMRYEEFKKQSDAFESTPMHKILWPAWVNFIFIGIALFFITDSLLPKKIQECSIVISDNKYFIACGKKLTLSEDHLLNGLPVGDSVLLRVTPIVGYISAYKVIGDKTDHFLRVQNSTTEYIAAMYLLLALAILALVNKTKKIENKLLIKIGMCIATVAYGLVFLMWINQ
;
A
#
# COMPACT_ATOMS: atom_id res chain seq x y z
N MET A 1 -28.13 -25.48 -13.73
CA MET A 1 -28.07 -24.16 -14.40
C MET A 1 -29.23 -23.31 -13.88
N SER A 2 -28.98 -22.34 -12.99
CA SER A 2 -30.00 -21.34 -12.64
C SER A 2 -30.35 -20.48 -13.86
N GLU A 3 -31.63 -20.15 -14.05
CA GLU A 3 -32.13 -19.37 -15.19
C GLU A 3 -31.36 -18.04 -15.37
N TYR A 4 -30.98 -17.40 -14.26
CA TYR A 4 -30.25 -16.14 -14.25
C TYR A 4 -28.82 -16.25 -14.80
N HIS A 5 -28.14 -17.38 -14.57
CA HIS A 5 -26.80 -17.63 -15.14
C HIS A 5 -26.88 -17.82 -16.65
N HIS A 6 -27.94 -18.48 -17.13
CA HIS A 6 -28.20 -18.65 -18.55
C HIS A 6 -28.51 -17.32 -19.24
N ILE A 7 -29.34 -16.46 -18.62
CA ILE A 7 -29.65 -15.11 -19.13
C ILE A 7 -28.39 -14.27 -19.31
N LEU A 8 -27.43 -14.36 -18.38
CA LEU A 8 -26.14 -13.64 -18.49
C LEU A 8 -25.10 -14.36 -19.36
N GLY A 9 -25.36 -15.59 -19.79
CA GLY A 9 -24.42 -16.41 -20.57
C GLY A 9 -23.15 -16.78 -19.81
N VAL A 10 -23.24 -16.96 -18.49
CA VAL A 10 -22.11 -17.29 -17.62
C VAL A 10 -22.28 -18.69 -17.00
N PRO A 11 -21.18 -19.42 -16.71
CA PRO A 11 -21.29 -20.70 -16.03
C PRO A 11 -21.75 -20.54 -14.57
N GLU A 12 -22.31 -21.59 -13.95
CA GLU A 12 -22.79 -21.53 -12.56
C GLU A 12 -21.69 -21.21 -11.53
N ASN A 13 -20.45 -21.57 -11.85
CA ASN A 13 -19.28 -21.29 -11.04
C ASN A 13 -18.65 -19.91 -11.33
N ALA A 14 -19.27 -19.08 -12.16
CA ALA A 14 -18.69 -17.82 -12.62
C ALA A 14 -18.27 -16.91 -11.46
N THR A 15 -17.13 -16.24 -11.56
CA THR A 15 -16.69 -15.31 -10.52
C THR A 15 -17.55 -14.03 -10.50
N LEU A 16 -17.57 -13.29 -9.38
CA LEU A 16 -18.29 -12.00 -9.31
C LEU A 16 -17.83 -11.01 -10.39
N THR A 17 -16.55 -11.07 -10.73
CA THR A 17 -15.92 -10.30 -11.79
C THR A 17 -16.43 -10.70 -13.18
N GLU A 18 -16.62 -11.99 -13.44
CA GLU A 18 -17.19 -12.49 -14.70
C GLU A 18 -18.65 -12.09 -14.85
N ILE A 19 -19.46 -12.24 -13.79
CA ILE A 19 -20.87 -11.82 -13.78
C ILE A 19 -21.00 -10.32 -14.08
N LYS A 20 -20.18 -9.48 -13.43
CA LYS A 20 -20.15 -8.03 -13.69
C LYS A 20 -19.70 -7.69 -15.12
N LYS A 21 -18.74 -8.43 -15.66
CA LYS A 21 -18.21 -8.21 -17.02
C LYS A 21 -19.26 -8.58 -18.07
N ALA A 22 -19.90 -9.74 -17.92
CA ALA A 22 -20.99 -10.19 -18.80
C ALA A 22 -22.16 -9.21 -18.78
N TYR A 23 -22.59 -8.78 -17.58
CA TYR A 23 -23.62 -7.76 -17.43
C TYR A 23 -23.31 -6.47 -18.17
N ARG A 24 -22.10 -5.90 -18.05
CA ARG A 24 -21.73 -4.66 -18.76
C ARG A 24 -21.81 -4.78 -20.27
N PHE A 25 -21.34 -5.91 -20.78
CA PHE A 25 -21.36 -6.17 -22.22
C PHE A 25 -22.80 -6.22 -22.73
N LEU A 26 -23.65 -6.97 -22.03
CA LEU A 26 -25.06 -7.13 -22.39
C LEU A 26 -25.87 -5.85 -22.15
N ALA A 27 -25.65 -5.15 -21.05
CA ALA A 27 -26.30 -3.88 -20.72
C ALA A 27 -26.04 -2.83 -21.79
N ARG A 28 -24.80 -2.70 -22.28
CA ARG A 28 -24.47 -1.80 -23.40
C ARG A 28 -25.13 -2.24 -24.71
N LYS A 29 -25.22 -3.54 -24.96
CA LYS A 29 -25.78 -4.10 -26.20
C LYS A 29 -27.30 -3.98 -26.29
N PHE A 30 -27.99 -4.06 -25.14
CA PHE A 30 -29.45 -4.11 -25.09
C PHE A 30 -30.09 -2.86 -24.48
N HIS A 31 -29.30 -1.85 -24.07
CA HIS A 31 -29.88 -0.59 -23.60
C HIS A 31 -30.78 0.03 -24.69
N PRO A 32 -32.01 0.49 -24.36
CA PRO A 32 -32.97 0.99 -25.35
C PRO A 32 -32.45 2.20 -26.14
N ASP A 33 -31.65 3.08 -25.52
CA ASP A 33 -30.98 4.17 -26.25
C ASP A 33 -29.94 3.71 -27.29
N MET A 34 -29.38 2.51 -27.13
CA MET A 34 -28.31 1.99 -27.99
C MET A 34 -28.80 0.94 -29.00
N ASN A 35 -29.92 0.30 -28.70
CA ASN A 35 -30.51 -0.73 -29.53
C ASN A 35 -31.99 -0.42 -29.78
N PRO A 36 -32.38 -0.05 -31.01
CA PRO A 36 -33.74 0.33 -31.36
C PRO A 36 -34.70 -0.86 -31.54
N ALA A 37 -34.25 -2.10 -31.30
CA ALA A 37 -35.11 -3.27 -31.42
C ALA A 37 -36.24 -3.25 -30.38
N ALA A 38 -37.43 -3.69 -30.78
CA ALA A 38 -38.63 -3.66 -29.94
C ALA A 38 -38.50 -4.53 -28.67
N ASP A 39 -37.63 -5.54 -28.70
CA ASP A 39 -37.35 -6.45 -27.60
C ASP A 39 -36.16 -6.00 -26.73
N ALA A 40 -35.39 -4.98 -27.15
CA ALA A 40 -34.18 -4.55 -26.44
C ALA A 40 -34.46 -4.14 -24.99
N ALA A 41 -35.54 -3.39 -24.77
CA ALA A 41 -35.96 -2.97 -23.43
C ALA A 41 -36.31 -4.17 -22.53
N GLU A 42 -37.03 -5.16 -23.05
CA GLU A 42 -37.40 -6.35 -22.28
C GLU A 42 -36.17 -7.21 -21.96
N GLN A 43 -35.29 -7.40 -22.94
CA GLN A 43 -34.04 -8.12 -22.73
C GLN A 43 -33.15 -7.42 -21.69
N PHE A 44 -33.02 -6.10 -21.77
CA PHE A 44 -32.28 -5.31 -20.77
C PHE A 44 -32.85 -5.48 -19.36
N ILE A 45 -34.17 -5.50 -19.22
CA ILE A 45 -34.83 -5.72 -17.92
C ILE A 45 -34.44 -7.10 -17.38
N ARG A 46 -34.56 -8.16 -18.18
CA ARG A 46 -34.21 -9.54 -17.77
C ARG A 46 -32.72 -9.69 -17.40
N ILE A 47 -31.83 -9.08 -18.19
CA ILE A 47 -30.38 -9.06 -17.94
C ILE A 47 -30.06 -8.38 -16.62
N THR A 48 -30.70 -7.25 -16.34
CA THR A 48 -30.48 -6.47 -15.13
C THR A 48 -31.04 -7.16 -13.90
N GLU A 49 -32.24 -7.74 -14.01
CA GLU A 49 -32.85 -8.56 -12.96
C GLU A 49 -31.96 -9.75 -12.60
N ALA A 50 -31.48 -10.51 -13.60
CA ALA A 50 -30.54 -11.62 -13.40
C ALA A 50 -29.26 -11.16 -12.68
N TYR A 51 -28.69 -10.02 -13.08
CA TYR A 51 -27.51 -9.46 -12.43
C TYR A 51 -27.77 -9.10 -10.95
N GLU A 52 -28.87 -8.41 -10.66
CA GLU A 52 -29.20 -8.00 -9.29
C GLU A 52 -29.42 -9.20 -8.36
N ILE A 53 -30.11 -10.24 -8.83
CA ILE A 53 -30.36 -11.45 -8.06
C ILE A 53 -29.05 -12.20 -7.79
N LEU A 54 -28.20 -12.40 -8.80
CA LEU A 54 -26.93 -13.11 -8.63
C LEU A 54 -25.96 -12.36 -7.72
N ILE A 55 -25.90 -11.03 -7.81
CA ILE A 55 -25.12 -10.20 -6.88
C ILE A 55 -25.73 -10.23 -5.48
N GLY A 56 -27.06 -10.23 -5.39
CA GLY A 56 -27.84 -10.34 -4.17
C GLY A 56 -27.54 -11.64 -3.43
N GLU A 57 -27.68 -12.79 -4.08
CA GLU A 57 -27.38 -14.12 -3.54
C GLU A 57 -25.94 -14.23 -3.00
N ARG A 58 -24.96 -13.68 -3.75
CA ARG A 58 -23.56 -13.66 -3.33
C ARG A 58 -23.30 -12.76 -2.12
N LYS A 59 -24.04 -11.64 -2.00
CA LYS A 59 -23.95 -10.71 -0.86
C LYS A 59 -24.77 -11.15 0.36
N GLN A 60 -25.92 -11.81 0.15
CA GLN A 60 -26.84 -12.23 1.20
C GLN A 60 -26.35 -13.42 2.03
N LYS A 61 -25.32 -14.16 1.57
CA LYS A 61 -24.62 -15.13 2.42
C LYS A 61 -24.08 -14.55 3.74
N GLN A 62 -24.10 -13.22 3.93
CA GLN A 62 -23.61 -12.56 5.16
C GLN A 62 -24.65 -11.77 5.97
N ARG A 63 -25.91 -11.61 5.53
CA ARG A 63 -26.90 -10.82 6.31
C ARG A 63 -28.31 -11.39 6.18
N SER A 64 -28.75 -12.08 7.23
CA SER A 64 -30.18 -12.28 7.52
C SER A 64 -30.66 -11.04 8.26
N TYR A 65 -31.62 -10.28 7.71
CA TYR A 65 -32.72 -9.65 8.44
C TYR A 65 -33.65 -8.86 7.49
N THR A 66 -34.95 -9.14 7.68
CA THR A 66 -36.17 -8.39 7.32
C THR A 66 -36.49 -8.14 5.85
N LYS A 67 -37.64 -8.68 5.44
CA LYS A 67 -38.21 -8.66 4.08
C LYS A 67 -39.22 -7.52 3.93
N PRO A 68 -39.05 -6.64 2.92
CA PRO A 68 -40.21 -6.11 2.21
C PRO A 68 -40.06 -6.32 0.69
N ALA A 69 -41.17 -6.65 0.02
CA ALA A 69 -41.27 -7.12 -1.37
C ALA A 69 -40.46 -8.40 -1.68
N SER A 70 -40.87 -9.19 -2.68
CA SER A 70 -40.03 -10.30 -3.15
C SER A 70 -38.71 -9.70 -3.68
N PRO A 71 -37.52 -10.24 -3.32
CA PRO A 71 -36.25 -9.75 -3.86
C PRO A 71 -36.22 -9.68 -5.39
N VAL A 72 -36.98 -10.58 -6.04
CA VAL A 72 -37.17 -10.63 -7.48
C VAL A 72 -37.98 -9.44 -8.00
N ASP A 73 -39.10 -9.11 -7.35
CA ASP A 73 -39.95 -7.98 -7.76
C ASP A 73 -39.19 -6.65 -7.67
N LEU A 74 -38.44 -6.46 -6.59
CA LEU A 74 -37.62 -5.26 -6.40
C LEU A 74 -36.51 -5.14 -7.45
N ALA A 75 -35.83 -6.25 -7.77
CA ALA A 75 -34.82 -6.29 -8.81
C ALA A 75 -35.42 -5.93 -10.18
N ARG A 76 -36.62 -6.43 -10.46
CA ARG A 76 -37.34 -6.14 -11.70
C ARG A 76 -37.81 -4.69 -11.80
N GLU A 77 -38.27 -4.09 -10.70
CA GLU A 77 -38.62 -2.67 -10.66
C GLU A 77 -37.42 -1.76 -10.91
N ARG A 78 -36.28 -2.06 -10.28
CA ARG A 78 -35.03 -1.33 -10.52
C ARG A 78 -34.54 -1.49 -11.95
N ALA A 79 -34.63 -2.70 -12.50
CA ALA A 79 -34.30 -2.97 -13.89
C ALA A 79 -35.15 -2.14 -14.86
N LYS A 80 -36.46 -2.02 -14.60
CA LYS A 80 -37.36 -1.13 -15.37
C LYS A 80 -37.00 0.34 -15.21
N ALA A 81 -36.63 0.77 -14.02
CA ALA A 81 -36.17 2.14 -13.79
C ALA A 81 -34.91 2.43 -14.61
N TYR A 82 -33.92 1.51 -14.57
CA TYR A 82 -32.69 1.65 -15.35
C TYR A 82 -32.92 1.66 -16.86
N ALA A 83 -33.86 0.86 -17.36
CA ALA A 83 -34.22 0.86 -18.78
C ALA A 83 -34.80 2.20 -19.26
N ARG A 84 -35.40 3.00 -18.36
CA ARG A 84 -35.97 4.32 -18.70
C ARG A 84 -34.93 5.45 -18.63
N MET A 85 -33.79 5.22 -18.01
CA MET A 85 -32.75 6.23 -17.88
C MET A 85 -31.96 6.36 -19.18
N ARG A 86 -31.30 7.50 -19.34
CA ARG A 86 -30.36 7.67 -20.44
C ARG A 86 -29.13 6.78 -20.23
N TYR A 87 -28.61 6.16 -21.29
CA TYR A 87 -27.44 5.26 -21.18
C TYR A 87 -26.23 5.92 -20.48
N GLU A 88 -25.94 7.19 -20.78
CA GLU A 88 -24.84 7.95 -20.16
C GLU A 88 -25.04 8.16 -18.64
N GLU A 89 -26.29 8.32 -18.21
CA GLU A 89 -26.64 8.47 -16.79
C GLU A 89 -26.52 7.12 -16.06
N PHE A 90 -27.04 6.06 -16.67
CA PHE A 90 -26.86 4.68 -16.21
C PHE A 90 -25.38 4.34 -16.03
N LYS A 91 -24.55 4.67 -17.04
CA LYS A 91 -23.11 4.45 -17.00
C LYS A 91 -22.47 5.15 -15.80
N LYS A 92 -22.75 6.45 -15.60
CA LYS A 92 -22.24 7.21 -14.44
C LYS A 92 -22.62 6.59 -13.10
N GLN A 93 -23.85 6.11 -12.95
CA GLN A 93 -24.31 5.48 -11.71
C GLN A 93 -23.62 4.12 -11.47
N SER A 94 -23.46 3.32 -12.53
CA SER A 94 -22.77 2.02 -12.47
C SER A 94 -21.27 2.18 -12.16
N ASP A 95 -20.61 3.17 -12.76
CA ASP A 95 -19.20 3.49 -12.56
C ASP A 95 -18.96 4.11 -11.17
N ALA A 96 -19.90 4.90 -10.64
CA ALA A 96 -19.82 5.48 -9.31
C ALA A 96 -19.82 4.41 -8.20
N PHE A 97 -20.60 3.34 -8.38
CA PHE A 97 -20.65 2.23 -7.41
C PHE A 97 -19.34 1.42 -7.38
N GLU A 98 -18.68 1.26 -8.53
CA GLU A 98 -17.40 0.54 -8.61
C GLU A 98 -16.18 1.42 -8.26
N SER A 99 -16.26 2.71 -8.55
CA SER A 99 -15.17 3.69 -8.33
C SER A 99 -15.15 4.34 -6.94
N THR A 100 -15.71 3.66 -5.94
CA THR A 100 -15.26 3.77 -4.55
C THR A 100 -14.17 2.72 -4.29
N PRO A 101 -13.01 2.79 -4.96
CA PRO A 101 -11.98 1.83 -4.68
C PRO A 101 -11.55 2.10 -3.24
N MET A 102 -11.44 1.04 -2.47
CA MET A 102 -11.12 1.11 -1.05
C MET A 102 -9.85 1.95 -0.80
N HIS A 103 -8.94 2.07 -1.77
CA HIS A 103 -7.78 2.97 -1.72
C HIS A 103 -8.10 4.47 -1.60
N LYS A 104 -9.25 4.97 -2.05
CA LYS A 104 -9.63 6.39 -1.85
C LYS A 104 -10.00 6.66 -0.38
N ILE A 105 -10.49 5.64 0.33
CA ILE A 105 -10.88 5.69 1.74
C ILE A 105 -9.70 5.31 2.63
N LEU A 106 -8.97 4.26 2.27
CA LEU A 106 -7.83 3.70 3.02
C LEU A 106 -6.51 4.45 2.79
N TRP A 107 -6.36 5.14 1.66
CA TRP A 107 -5.16 5.91 1.35
C TRP A 107 -5.48 7.34 0.87
N PRO A 108 -6.06 8.19 1.74
CA PRO A 108 -6.24 9.60 1.45
C PRO A 108 -4.92 10.28 1.07
N ALA A 109 -5.00 11.35 0.27
CA ALA A 109 -3.80 12.09 -0.14
C ALA A 109 -2.99 12.63 1.05
N TRP A 110 -3.63 12.90 2.19
CA TRP A 110 -2.96 13.38 3.40
C TRP A 110 -2.05 12.35 4.06
N VAL A 111 -2.32 11.05 3.87
CA VAL A 111 -1.48 9.97 4.39
C VAL A 111 -0.06 10.04 3.82
N ASN A 112 0.08 10.45 2.55
CA ASN A 112 1.40 10.66 1.94
C ASN A 112 2.20 11.76 2.65
N PHE A 113 1.55 12.85 3.11
CA PHE A 113 2.24 13.91 3.85
C PHE A 113 2.72 13.45 5.22
N ILE A 114 1.99 12.53 5.87
CA ILE A 114 2.44 11.91 7.11
C ILE A 114 3.70 11.07 6.87
N PHE A 115 3.73 10.23 5.84
CA PHE A 115 4.93 9.46 5.51
C PHE A 115 6.13 10.34 5.18
N ILE A 116 5.92 11.43 4.44
CA ILE A 116 6.98 12.42 4.16
C ILE A 116 7.47 13.08 5.46
N GLY A 117 6.56 13.50 6.35
CA GLY A 117 6.92 14.11 7.63
C GLY A 117 7.72 13.16 8.53
N ILE A 118 7.30 11.90 8.62
CA ILE A 118 8.01 10.85 9.37
C ILE A 118 9.41 10.65 8.78
N ALA A 119 9.53 10.56 7.45
CA ALA A 119 10.84 10.41 6.80
C ALA A 119 11.77 11.60 7.08
N LEU A 120 11.25 12.84 6.95
CA LEU A 120 12.02 14.04 7.26
C LEU A 120 12.47 14.08 8.72
N PHE A 121 11.61 13.69 9.66
CA PHE A 121 11.94 13.62 11.08
C PHE A 121 13.15 12.71 11.35
N PHE A 122 13.15 11.49 10.81
CA PHE A 122 14.28 10.56 10.99
C PHE A 122 15.55 11.02 10.26
N ILE A 123 15.42 11.66 9.08
CA ILE A 123 16.57 12.30 8.41
C ILE A 123 17.16 13.38 9.32
N THR A 124 16.33 14.24 9.90
CA THR A 124 16.82 15.30 10.79
C THR A 124 17.48 14.73 12.04
N ASP A 125 16.91 13.71 12.68
CA ASP A 125 17.54 13.02 13.83
C ASP A 125 18.91 12.43 13.46
N SER A 126 19.05 11.90 12.24
CA SER A 126 20.33 11.35 11.77
C SER A 126 21.39 12.42 11.49
N LEU A 127 20.98 13.65 11.14
CA LEU A 127 21.89 14.77 10.84
C LEU A 127 22.32 15.54 12.11
N LEU A 128 21.54 15.43 13.18
CA LEU A 128 21.87 16.08 14.45
C LEU A 128 23.17 15.51 15.06
N PRO A 129 23.92 16.34 15.82
CA PRO A 129 25.10 15.87 16.52
C PRO A 129 24.73 14.72 17.46
N LYS A 130 25.40 13.58 17.26
CA LYS A 130 25.13 12.36 18.00
C LYS A 130 25.58 12.50 19.46
N LYS A 131 24.75 12.02 20.39
CA LYS A 131 25.07 11.99 21.81
C LYS A 131 25.95 10.79 22.12
N ILE A 132 26.93 10.96 23.00
CA ILE A 132 27.74 9.86 23.53
C ILE A 132 27.07 9.38 24.82
N GLN A 133 26.80 8.08 24.90
CA GLN A 133 26.18 7.45 26.06
C GLN A 133 27.07 6.31 26.53
N GLU A 134 27.45 6.34 27.81
CA GLU A 134 28.19 5.25 28.44
C GLU A 134 27.22 4.18 28.97
N CYS A 135 27.52 2.92 28.68
CA CYS A 135 26.68 1.78 29.02
C CYS A 135 27.55 0.60 29.46
N SER A 136 27.11 -0.14 30.47
CA SER A 136 27.75 -1.41 30.84
C SER A 136 27.31 -2.56 29.92
N ILE A 137 28.24 -3.47 29.68
CA ILE A 137 27.98 -4.70 28.91
C ILE A 137 27.39 -5.74 29.85
N VAL A 138 26.19 -6.22 29.52
CA VAL A 138 25.46 -7.20 30.33
C VAL A 138 25.73 -8.62 29.84
N ILE A 139 25.79 -8.82 28.52
CA ILE A 139 25.97 -10.12 27.88
C ILE A 139 26.89 -9.92 26.68
N SER A 140 27.86 -10.82 26.51
CA SER A 140 28.82 -10.83 25.41
C SER A 140 28.91 -12.25 24.83
N ASP A 141 28.71 -12.40 23.53
CA ASP A 141 28.86 -13.64 22.76
C ASP A 141 29.72 -13.35 21.52
N ASN A 142 30.27 -14.34 20.83
CA ASN A 142 31.26 -14.12 19.76
C ASN A 142 30.78 -13.27 18.58
N LYS A 143 29.46 -13.10 18.42
CA LYS A 143 28.82 -12.36 17.32
C LYS A 143 28.07 -11.10 17.75
N TYR A 144 27.71 -10.98 19.02
CA TYR A 144 26.89 -9.87 19.51
C TYR A 144 27.14 -9.60 20.99
N PHE A 145 26.85 -8.36 21.39
CA PHE A 145 26.83 -7.99 22.81
C PHE A 145 25.56 -7.20 23.13
N ILE A 146 25.18 -7.16 24.41
CA ILE A 146 24.04 -6.40 24.91
C ILE A 146 24.55 -5.29 25.80
N ALA A 147 24.28 -4.05 25.41
CA ALA A 147 24.59 -2.85 26.17
C ALA A 147 23.34 -1.97 26.25
N CYS A 148 23.07 -1.40 27.43
CA CYS A 148 21.86 -0.59 27.69
C CYS A 148 20.54 -1.26 27.22
N GLY A 149 20.45 -2.59 27.40
CA GLY A 149 19.26 -3.38 27.02
C GLY A 149 19.06 -3.58 25.51
N LYS A 150 20.00 -3.15 24.65
CA LYS A 150 19.92 -3.33 23.19
C LYS A 150 20.95 -4.36 22.72
N LYS A 151 20.51 -5.30 21.86
CA LYS A 151 21.38 -6.29 21.21
C LYS A 151 22.11 -5.65 20.02
N LEU A 152 23.43 -5.69 20.04
CA LEU A 152 24.30 -5.12 19.02
C LEU A 152 25.11 -6.22 18.36
N THR A 153 24.96 -6.36 17.03
CA THR A 153 25.71 -7.33 16.23
C THR A 153 26.93 -6.66 15.62
N LEU A 154 28.03 -7.39 15.62
CA LEU A 154 29.34 -6.90 15.21
C LEU A 154 29.62 -7.13 13.73
N SER A 155 30.39 -6.20 13.15
CA SER A 155 31.02 -6.40 11.84
C SER A 155 31.99 -7.58 11.90
N GLU A 156 32.12 -8.29 10.77
CA GLU A 156 32.97 -9.50 10.65
C GLU A 156 34.45 -9.26 11.02
N ASP A 157 34.91 -8.01 10.99
CA ASP A 157 36.30 -7.63 11.25
C ASP A 157 36.76 -7.81 12.72
N HIS A 158 35.82 -7.97 13.67
CA HIS A 158 36.15 -8.17 15.09
C HIS A 158 35.29 -9.27 15.73
N LEU A 159 35.82 -10.48 15.81
CA LEU A 159 35.30 -11.54 16.68
C LEU A 159 35.48 -11.11 18.15
N LEU A 160 34.43 -11.24 18.97
CA LEU A 160 34.36 -10.88 20.40
C LEU A 160 35.23 -11.73 21.34
N ASN A 161 36.42 -12.12 20.91
CA ASN A 161 37.40 -12.75 21.79
C ASN A 161 38.01 -11.67 22.70
N GLY A 162 37.24 -11.09 23.63
CA GLY A 162 37.82 -10.25 24.68
C GLY A 162 37.05 -9.02 25.18
N LEU A 163 35.73 -8.84 24.95
CA LEU A 163 34.99 -7.86 25.77
C LEU A 163 34.49 -8.53 27.05
N PRO A 164 35.07 -8.21 28.22
CA PRO A 164 34.63 -8.78 29.48
C PRO A 164 33.26 -8.21 29.87
N VAL A 165 32.40 -9.10 30.39
CA VAL A 165 31.10 -8.71 30.95
C VAL A 165 31.34 -7.82 32.17
N GLY A 166 30.68 -6.66 32.21
CA GLY A 166 30.87 -5.67 33.27
C GLY A 166 31.63 -4.40 32.85
N ASP A 167 32.36 -4.43 31.73
CA ASP A 167 33.04 -3.24 31.22
C ASP A 167 32.08 -2.22 30.61
N SER A 168 32.51 -0.96 30.60
CA SER A 168 31.78 0.15 29.99
C SER A 168 32.13 0.31 28.50
N VAL A 169 31.11 0.57 27.69
CA VAL A 169 31.22 0.94 26.27
C VAL A 169 30.56 2.30 26.04
N LEU A 170 31.21 3.10 25.21
CA LEU A 170 30.70 4.37 24.73
C LEU A 170 29.90 4.15 23.45
N LEU A 171 28.60 4.35 23.52
CA LEU A 171 27.69 4.26 22.38
C LEU A 171 27.46 5.64 21.79
N ARG A 172 27.55 5.72 20.46
CA ARG A 172 27.20 6.93 19.70
C ARG A 172 25.74 6.83 19.25
N VAL A 173 24.85 7.51 19.95
CA VAL A 173 23.40 7.44 19.76
C VAL A 173 22.82 8.69 19.11
N THR A 174 21.77 8.53 18.31
CA THR A 174 21.00 9.68 17.80
C THR A 174 20.25 10.36 18.95
N PRO A 175 20.13 11.70 18.95
CA PRO A 175 19.63 12.43 20.10
C PRO A 175 18.13 12.26 20.36
N ILE A 176 17.32 12.07 19.32
CA ILE A 176 15.86 12.01 19.46
C ILE A 176 15.41 10.55 19.59
N VAL A 177 15.82 9.68 18.67
CA VAL A 177 15.34 8.28 18.66
C VAL A 177 16.26 7.34 19.46
N GLY A 178 17.49 7.75 19.75
CA GLY A 178 18.43 6.93 20.53
C GLY A 178 18.95 5.72 19.74
N TYR A 179 19.05 5.83 18.41
CA TYR A 179 19.62 4.77 17.58
C TYR A 179 21.13 4.71 17.72
N ILE A 180 21.66 3.50 17.93
CA ILE A 180 23.09 3.28 18.12
C ILE A 180 23.75 3.18 16.75
N SER A 181 24.61 4.13 16.42
CA SER A 181 25.30 4.16 15.13
C SER A 181 26.70 3.55 15.17
N ALA A 182 27.36 3.65 16.32
CA ALA A 182 28.71 3.17 16.52
C ALA A 182 28.96 2.96 18.02
N TYR A 183 29.98 2.19 18.37
CA TYR A 183 30.41 1.95 19.74
C TYR A 183 31.93 2.09 19.87
N LYS A 184 32.43 2.43 21.05
CA LYS A 184 33.86 2.45 21.42
C LYS A 184 34.01 1.74 22.74
N VAL A 185 34.97 0.83 22.84
CA VAL A 185 35.28 0.09 24.08
C VAL A 185 36.21 0.94 24.93
N ILE A 186 35.91 1.08 26.22
CA ILE A 186 36.75 1.84 27.13
C ILE A 186 37.95 0.95 27.49
N GLY A 187 39.16 1.35 27.06
CA GLY A 187 40.40 0.59 27.29
C GLY A 187 41.05 0.00 26.03
N ASP A 188 40.39 0.09 24.86
CA ASP A 188 41.00 -0.29 23.59
C ASP A 188 42.00 0.77 23.10
N LYS A 189 43.07 0.33 22.41
CA LYS A 189 44.10 1.20 21.82
C LYS A 189 43.59 1.99 20.62
N THR A 190 42.42 1.65 20.09
CA THR A 190 41.82 2.37 18.96
C THR A 190 41.00 3.57 19.46
N ASP A 191 41.36 4.77 18.99
CA ASP A 191 40.61 5.98 19.35
C ASP A 191 39.31 6.18 18.55
N HIS A 192 39.05 5.31 17.58
CA HIS A 192 37.92 5.41 16.66
C HIS A 192 36.69 4.63 17.14
N PHE A 193 35.50 5.10 16.74
CA PHE A 193 34.24 4.41 16.99
C PHE A 193 34.01 3.34 15.91
N LEU A 194 33.75 2.11 16.34
CA LEU A 194 33.46 0.96 15.49
C LEU A 194 31.98 0.93 15.10
N ARG A 195 31.71 0.49 13.87
CA ARG A 195 30.36 0.51 13.29
C ARG A 195 29.52 -0.68 13.75
N VAL A 196 28.22 -0.47 13.88
CA VAL A 196 27.23 -1.53 14.19
C VAL A 196 26.53 -1.97 12.91
N GLN A 197 26.45 -3.30 12.68
CA GLN A 197 25.93 -3.86 11.43
C GLN A 197 24.39 -3.70 11.28
N ASN A 198 23.62 -3.87 12.35
CA ASN A 198 22.16 -4.11 12.26
C ASN A 198 21.25 -2.91 12.60
N SER A 199 21.79 -1.71 12.83
CA SER A 199 21.03 -0.66 13.54
C SER A 199 20.66 0.56 12.69
N THR A 200 21.53 0.99 11.77
CA THR A 200 21.32 2.27 11.07
C THR A 200 21.10 2.12 9.56
N THR A 201 21.70 1.12 8.92
CA THR A 201 21.63 0.93 7.47
C THR A 201 20.29 0.41 7.00
N GLU A 202 19.71 -0.58 7.68
CA GLU A 202 18.45 -1.22 7.26
C GLU A 202 17.24 -0.28 7.41
N TYR A 203 17.14 0.47 8.51
CA TYR A 203 16.03 1.40 8.75
C TYR A 203 16.08 2.63 7.85
N ILE A 204 17.27 3.19 7.64
CA ILE A 204 17.46 4.32 6.74
C ILE A 204 17.11 3.90 5.31
N ALA A 205 17.56 2.71 4.86
CA ALA A 205 17.19 2.17 3.56
C ALA A 205 15.68 1.93 3.43
N ALA A 206 15.05 1.32 4.45
CA ALA A 206 13.60 1.10 4.47
C ALA A 206 12.81 2.42 4.42
N MET A 207 13.27 3.45 5.14
CA MET A 207 12.65 4.77 5.13
C MET A 207 12.77 5.46 3.77
N TYR A 208 13.94 5.42 3.14
CA TYR A 208 14.12 5.96 1.78
C TYR A 208 13.28 5.20 0.75
N LEU A 209 13.13 3.88 0.90
CA LEU A 209 12.24 3.07 0.07
C LEU A 209 10.79 3.49 0.24
N LEU A 210 10.31 3.67 1.48
CA LEU A 210 8.96 4.14 1.77
C LEU A 210 8.72 5.55 1.22
N LEU A 211 9.69 6.45 1.35
CA LEU A 211 9.63 7.79 0.77
C LEU A 211 9.57 7.75 -0.76
N ALA A 212 10.40 6.91 -1.40
CA ALA A 212 10.40 6.73 -2.85
C ALA A 212 9.05 6.17 -3.34
N LEU A 213 8.49 5.17 -2.66
CA LEU A 213 7.16 4.62 -2.97
C LEU A 213 6.06 5.65 -2.80
N ALA A 214 6.11 6.49 -1.75
CA ALA A 214 5.15 7.57 -1.53
C ALA A 214 5.23 8.65 -2.63
N ILE A 215 6.45 9.03 -3.04
CA ILE A 215 6.67 9.96 -4.16
C ILE A 215 6.16 9.34 -5.47
N LEU A 216 6.45 8.06 -5.73
CA LEU A 216 5.99 7.36 -6.93
C LEU A 216 4.45 7.28 -6.96
N ALA A 217 3.81 7.03 -5.82
CA ALA A 217 2.35 7.03 -5.70
C ALA A 217 1.74 8.42 -5.96
N LEU A 218 2.38 9.49 -5.47
CA LEU A 218 2.00 10.87 -5.77
C LEU A 218 2.14 11.17 -7.28
N VAL A 219 3.27 10.79 -7.90
CA VAL A 219 3.52 10.98 -9.34
C VAL A 219 2.55 10.16 -10.20
N ASN A 220 2.22 8.93 -9.80
CA ASN A 220 1.25 8.11 -10.55
C ASN A 220 -0.17 8.70 -10.46
N LYS A 221 -0.52 9.32 -9.32
CA LYS A 221 -1.79 10.04 -9.15
C LYS A 221 -1.84 11.33 -9.97
N THR A 222 -0.69 11.96 -10.21
CA THR A 222 -0.56 13.12 -11.12
C THR A 222 -0.49 12.74 -12.59
N LYS A 223 -0.56 11.46 -13.01
CA LYS A 223 -0.77 11.09 -14.43
C LYS A 223 -2.11 11.56 -15.01
N LYS A 224 -2.98 12.16 -14.19
CA LYS A 224 -4.13 12.96 -14.66
C LYS A 224 -3.71 14.33 -15.21
N ILE A 225 -2.45 14.73 -15.01
CA ILE A 225 -1.81 15.92 -15.56
C ILE A 225 -1.09 15.47 -16.84
N GLU A 226 -1.55 15.93 -18.00
CA GLU A 226 -1.03 15.56 -19.34
C GLU A 226 0.44 15.93 -19.59
N ASN A 227 1.10 16.54 -18.59
CA ASN A 227 2.38 17.19 -18.77
C ASN A 227 3.55 16.19 -18.63
N LYS A 228 3.87 15.52 -19.75
CA LYS A 228 4.98 14.54 -19.87
C LYS A 228 6.32 15.05 -19.33
N LEU A 229 6.53 16.37 -19.28
CA LEU A 229 7.74 17.00 -18.76
C LEU A 229 7.90 16.79 -17.25
N LEU A 230 6.83 16.94 -16.46
CA LEU A 230 6.86 16.78 -15.00
C LEU A 230 7.18 15.33 -14.58
N ILE A 231 6.66 14.35 -15.34
CA ILE A 231 6.95 12.93 -15.11
C ILE A 231 8.44 12.65 -15.36
N LYS A 232 9.02 13.19 -16.44
CA LYS A 232 10.45 13.05 -16.76
C LYS A 232 11.34 13.69 -15.70
N ILE A 233 10.97 14.88 -15.21
CA ILE A 233 11.70 15.56 -14.14
C ILE A 233 11.64 14.75 -12.84
N GLY A 234 10.46 14.26 -12.46
CA GLY A 234 10.28 13.42 -11.26
C GLY A 234 11.09 12.12 -11.33
N MET A 235 11.12 11.45 -12.50
CA MET A 235 11.96 10.28 -12.71
C MET A 235 13.45 10.60 -12.63
N CYS A 236 13.90 11.71 -13.22
CA CYS A 236 15.29 12.17 -13.12
C CYS A 236 15.70 12.41 -11.66
N ILE A 237 14.88 13.12 -10.88
CA ILE A 237 15.15 13.39 -9.46
C ILE A 237 15.23 12.08 -8.68
N ALA A 238 14.31 11.15 -8.91
CA ALA A 238 14.34 9.85 -8.25
C ALA A 238 15.60 9.04 -8.61
N THR A 239 16.03 9.03 -9.89
CA THR A 239 17.26 8.36 -10.31
C THR A 239 18.52 9.00 -9.74
N VAL A 240 18.57 10.33 -9.64
CA VAL A 240 19.71 11.04 -9.03
C VAL A 240 19.77 10.77 -7.52
N ALA A 241 18.62 10.80 -6.83
CA ALA A 241 18.54 10.44 -5.41
C ALA A 241 19.00 8.99 -5.16
N TYR A 242 18.55 8.05 -6.01
CA TYR A 242 18.97 6.66 -5.92
C TYR A 242 20.48 6.49 -6.18
N GLY A 243 21.03 7.19 -7.18
CA GLY A 243 22.46 7.19 -7.48
C GLY A 243 23.31 7.76 -6.35
N LEU A 244 22.87 8.84 -5.70
CA LEU A 244 23.55 9.39 -4.53
C LEU A 244 23.54 8.42 -3.35
N VAL A 245 22.40 7.75 -3.09
CA VAL A 245 22.30 6.72 -2.06
C VAL A 245 23.20 5.51 -2.38
N PHE A 246 23.27 5.10 -3.64
CA PHE A 246 24.15 4.02 -4.09
C PHE A 246 25.63 4.38 -3.96
N LEU A 247 26.02 5.61 -4.28
CA LEU A 247 27.37 6.11 -4.08
C LEU A 247 27.74 6.19 -2.60
N MET A 248 26.79 6.55 -1.72
CA MET A 248 26.99 6.51 -0.27
C MET A 248 27.11 5.08 0.27
N TRP A 249 26.53 4.08 -0.40
CA TRP A 249 26.66 2.67 -0.06
C TRP A 249 27.98 2.06 -0.56
N ILE A 250 28.49 2.49 -1.73
CA ILE A 250 29.78 2.04 -2.28
C ILE A 250 30.98 2.66 -1.54
N ASN A 251 30.86 3.91 -1.06
CA ASN A 251 31.92 4.57 -0.29
C ASN A 251 31.93 4.22 1.21
N GLN A 252 31.29 3.11 1.60
CA GLN A 252 31.20 2.59 2.96
C GLN A 252 31.84 1.21 3.06
#